data_AF-A0A840INY2-F1
#
_entry.id   AF-A0A840INY2-F1
#
_cell.length_a   1.000
_cell.length_b   1.000
_cell.length_c   1.000
_cell.angle_alpha   90.00
_cell.angle_beta   90.00
_cell.angle_gamma   90.00
#
_symmetry.space_group_name_H-M   'P 1'
#
loop_
_entity.id
_entity.type
_entity.pdbx_description
1 polymer ?
#
loop_
_entity_poly.entity_id
_entity_poly.type
_entity_poly.pdbx_seq_one_letter_code
_entity_poly.pdbx_strand_id
1 'polypeptide(L)'
;MSRFLAGRERLHRVLSELTRRQTSALRQAQDGEPDAPFTQGLRTTYNELEAQKKTAQAAIADLDAADETDPGKASTISPYRSSR
;
A
#
# COMPACT_ATOMS: atom_id res chain seq x y z
N MET A 1 20.54 -2.89 -5.21
CA MET A 1 19.12 -2.79 -4.82
C MET A 1 18.50 -1.65 -5.60
N SER A 2 17.55 -1.93 -6.49
CA SER A 2 16.89 -0.90 -7.30
C SER A 2 16.04 0.03 -6.43
N ARG A 3 16.06 1.34 -6.70
CA ARG A 3 15.33 2.37 -5.93
C ARG A 3 13.83 2.07 -5.83
N PHE A 4 13.23 1.45 -6.85
CA PHE A 4 11.84 1.01 -6.87
C PHE A 4 11.51 -0.04 -5.80
N LEU A 5 12.38 -1.04 -5.60
CA LEU A 5 12.18 -2.09 -4.59
C LEU A 5 12.21 -1.52 -3.16
N ALA A 6 13.17 -0.63 -2.87
CA ALA A 6 13.26 0.02 -1.56
C ALA A 6 12.04 0.94 -1.29
N GLY A 7 11.55 1.65 -2.31
CA GLY A 7 10.33 2.45 -2.23
C GLY A 7 9.09 1.59 -1.94
N ARG A 8 8.96 0.47 -2.66
CA ARG A 8 7.86 -0.47 -2.49
C ARG A 8 7.86 -1.13 -1.11
N GLU A 9 9.01 -1.59 -0.63
CA GLU A 9 9.14 -2.16 0.72
C GLU A 9 8.73 -1.17 1.81
N ARG A 10 9.14 0.10 1.67
CA ARG A 10 8.74 1.16 2.60
C ARG A 10 7.22 1.35 2.61
N LEU A 11 6.58 1.39 1.45
CA LEU A 11 5.12 1.54 1.35
C LEU A 11 4.38 0.32 1.91
N HIS A 12 4.90 -0.90 1.72
CA HIS A 12 4.31 -2.08 2.37
C HIS A 12 4.40 -2.05 3.90
N ARG A 13 5.50 -1.53 4.46
CA ARG A 13 5.60 -1.30 5.92
C ARG A 13 4.56 -0.29 6.39
N VAL A 14 4.36 0.80 5.64
CA VAL A 14 3.31 1.79 5.92
C VAL A 14 1.93 1.14 5.88
N LEU A 15 1.60 0.35 4.85
CA LEU A 15 0.32 -0.37 4.77
C LEU A 15 0.09 -1.32 5.94
N SER A 16 1.13 -2.01 6.37
CA SER A 16 1.08 -2.93 7.51
C SER A 16 0.75 -2.19 8.81
N GLU A 17 1.37 -1.03 9.01
CA GLU A 17 1.12 -0.16 10.17
C GLU A 17 -0.29 0.46 10.13
N LEU A 18 -0.73 0.98 8.98
CA LEU A 18 -2.08 1.52 8.80
C LEU A 18 -3.15 0.45 9.10
N THR A 19 -2.94 -0.78 8.62
CA THR A 19 -3.85 -1.90 8.88
C THR A 19 -3.93 -2.23 10.37
N ARG A 20 -2.80 -2.22 11.10
CA ARG A 20 -2.79 -2.44 12.56
C ARG A 20 -3.59 -1.38 13.29
N ARG A 21 -3.43 -0.11 12.92
CA ARG A 21 -4.17 1.01 13.53
C ARG A 21 -5.67 0.93 13.23
N GLN A 22 -6.05 0.56 12.01
CA GLN A 22 -7.45 0.33 11.64
C GLN A 22 -8.09 -0.76 12.49
N THR A 23 -7.42 -1.91 12.64
CA THR A 23 -7.88 -3.01 13.49
C THR A 23 -8.02 -2.56 14.94
N SER A 24 -7.08 -1.75 15.44
CA SER A 24 -7.16 -1.19 16.80
C SER A 24 -8.36 -0.26 16.98
N ALA A 25 -8.58 0.67 16.04
CA ALA A 25 -9.71 1.59 16.08
C ALA A 25 -11.06 0.86 16.00
N LEU A 26 -11.17 -0.15 15.13
CA LEU A 26 -12.36 -0.99 15.03
C LEU A 26 -12.63 -1.75 16.32
N ARG A 27 -11.61 -2.34 16.94
CA ARG A 27 -11.76 -3.06 18.21
C ARG A 27 -12.25 -2.13 19.31
N GLN A 28 -11.67 -0.93 19.44
CA GLN A 28 -12.12 0.04 20.44
C GLN A 28 -13.55 0.52 20.18
N ALA A 29 -13.94 0.68 18.92
CA ALA A 29 -15.29 1.12 18.55
C ALA A 29 -16.35 0.04 18.79
N GLN A 30 -15.98 -1.25 18.72
CA GLN A 30 -16.89 -2.37 19.03
C GLN A 30 -17.33 -2.39 20.50
N ASP A 31 -16.45 -1.97 21.40
CA ASP A 31 -16.69 -1.96 22.85
C ASP A 31 -17.36 -0.65 23.33
N GLY A 32 -17.51 0.35 22.45
CA GLY A 32 -18.00 1.69 22.78
C GLY A 32 -19.47 1.93 22.40
N GLU A 33 -20.12 2.87 23.08
CA GLU A 33 -21.46 3.33 22.70
C GLU A 33 -21.39 4.05 21.33
N PRO A 34 -22.25 3.72 20.35
CA PRO A 34 -22.15 4.25 18.98
C PRO A 34 -22.18 5.78 18.87
N ASP A 35 -22.99 6.43 19.71
CA ASP A 35 -23.20 7.88 19.68
C ASP A 35 -22.29 8.63 20.66
N ALA A 36 -21.46 7.91 21.43
CA ALA A 36 -20.49 8.55 22.29
C ALA A 36 -19.45 9.31 21.45
N PRO A 37 -19.07 10.55 21.84
CA PRO A 37 -18.09 11.35 21.11
C PRO A 37 -16.76 10.62 20.86
N PHE A 38 -16.35 9.76 21.81
CA PHE A 38 -15.16 8.93 21.66
C PHE A 38 -15.28 7.94 20.50
N THR A 39 -16.38 7.17 20.43
CA THR A 39 -16.65 6.20 19.36
C THR A 39 -16.79 6.88 18.00
N GLN A 40 -17.41 8.07 17.96
CA GLN A 40 -17.45 8.89 16.74
C GLN A 40 -16.04 9.32 16.29
N GLY A 41 -15.18 9.71 17.24
CA GLY A 41 -13.77 10.01 16.98
C GLY A 41 -12.98 8.82 16.41
N LEU A 42 -13.25 7.60 16.89
CA LEU A 42 -12.66 6.38 16.34
C LEU A 42 -13.09 6.12 14.90
N ARG A 43 -14.36 6.38 14.57
CA ARG A 43 -14.87 6.26 13.19
C ARG A 43 -14.21 7.25 12.25
N THR A 44 -14.05 8.50 12.67
CA THR A 44 -13.30 9.52 11.92
C THR A 44 -11.86 9.08 11.70
N THR A 45 -11.18 8.63 12.76
CA THR A 45 -9.81 8.11 12.70
C THR A 45 -9.69 6.95 11.70
N TYR A 46 -10.63 6.01 11.73
CA TYR A 46 -10.65 4.89 10.78
C TYR A 46 -10.75 5.37 9.32
N ASN A 47 -11.62 6.34 9.04
CA ASN A 47 -11.79 6.89 7.70
C ASN A 47 -10.52 7.59 7.20
N GLU A 48 -9.82 8.33 8.07
CA GLU A 48 -8.54 8.95 7.75
C GLU A 48 -7.46 7.89 7.44
N LEU A 49 -7.39 6.83 8.23
CA LEU A 49 -6.47 5.72 8.00
C LEU A 49 -6.77 5.00 6.67
N GLU A 50 -8.05 4.81 6.32
CA GLU A 50 -8.47 4.26 5.03
C GLU A 50 -8.05 5.17 3.85
N ALA A 51 -8.18 6.49 3.98
CA ALA A 51 -7.69 7.42 2.95
C ALA A 51 -6.17 7.34 2.76
N GLN A 52 -5.40 7.26 3.85
CA GLN A 52 -3.95 7.08 3.81
C GLN A 52 -3.56 5.74 3.16
N LYS A 53 -4.30 4.66 3.48
CA LYS A 53 -4.09 3.33 2.90
C LYS A 53 -4.29 3.33 1.39
N LYS A 54 -5.39 3.94 0.91
CA LYS A 54 -5.66 4.09 -0.53
C LYS A 54 -4.56 4.89 -1.23
N THR A 55 -4.08 5.96 -0.61
CA THR A 55 -2.96 6.76 -1.13
C THR A 55 -1.68 5.94 -1.25
N ALA A 56 -1.34 5.15 -0.22
CA ALA A 56 -0.16 4.29 -0.25
C ALA A 56 -0.29 3.15 -1.29
N GLN A 57 -1.49 2.59 -1.49
CA GLN A 57 -1.74 1.59 -2.53
C GLN A 57 -1.57 2.18 -3.94
N ALA A 58 -2.08 3.39 -4.18
CA ALA A 58 -1.89 4.09 -5.45
C ALA A 58 -0.39 4.33 -5.73
N ALA A 59 0.38 4.77 -4.73
CA ALA A 59 1.82 4.97 -4.88
C ALA A 59 2.59 3.67 -5.17
N ILE A 60 2.15 2.51 -4.65
CA ILE A 60 2.73 1.21 -5.02
C ILE A 60 2.43 0.90 -6.48
N ALA A 61 1.18 1.09 -6.92
CA ALA A 61 0.80 0.87 -8.31
C ALA A 61 1.60 1.75 -9.28
N ASP A 62 1.85 3.02 -8.92
CA ASP A 62 2.70 3.92 -9.70
C ASP A 62 4.15 3.43 -9.77
N LEU A 63 4.71 2.92 -8.67
CA LEU A 63 6.06 2.36 -8.65
C LEU A 63 6.17 1.07 -9.47
N ASP A 64 5.18 0.19 -9.39
CA ASP A 64 5.15 -1.05 -10.16
C ASP A 64 5.02 -0.75 -11.66
N ALA A 65 4.16 0.20 -12.05
CA ALA A 65 4.05 0.66 -13.44
C ALA A 65 5.36 1.29 -13.95
N ALA A 66 6.03 2.10 -13.12
CA ALA A 66 7.30 2.71 -13.48
C ALA A 66 8.42 1.67 -13.68
N ASP A 67 8.46 0.62 -12.84
CA ASP A 67 9.43 -0.48 -12.92
C ASP A 67 9.21 -1.38 -14.15
N GLU A 68 7.96 -1.51 -14.64
CA GLU A 68 7.64 -2.21 -15.89
C GLU A 68 8.08 -1.43 -17.13
N THR A 69 8.03 -0.09 -17.08
CA THR A 69 8.45 0.79 -18.19
C THR A 69 9.95 1.02 -18.27
N ASP A 70 10.76 0.46 -17.36
CA ASP A 70 12.22 0.58 -17.41
C ASP A 70 12.78 -0.25 -18.59
N PRO A 71 13.35 0.41 -19.63
CA PRO A 71 13.90 -0.26 -20.81
C PRO A 71 15.04 -1.24 -20.48
N GLY A 72 15.60 -1.19 -19.26
CA GLY A 72 16.58 -2.17 -18.76
C GLY A 72 16.02 -3.58 -18.51
N LYS A 73 14.69 -3.74 -18.37
CA LYS A 73 14.06 -5.07 -18.16
C LYS A 73 13.54 -5.72 -19.44
N ALA A 74 13.26 -4.94 -20.49
CA ALA A 74 12.78 -5.47 -21.78
C ALA A 74 13.90 -6.13 -22.62
N SER A 75 15.18 -5.89 -22.30
CA SER A 75 16.33 -6.34 -23.10
C SER A 75 16.79 -7.79 -22.88
N THR A 76 16.14 -8.58 -22.01
CA THR A 76 16.48 -10.00 -21.79
C THR A 76 15.63 -10.98 -22.59
N ILE A 77 14.71 -10.52 -23.44
CA ILE A 77 14.09 -11.37 -24.46
C ILE A 77 15.05 -11.43 -25.66
N SER A 78 16.16 -12.15 -25.50
CA SER A 78 17.04 -12.50 -26.62
C SER A 78 16.31 -13.51 -27.51
N PRO A 79 15.96 -13.19 -28.76
CA PRO A 79 15.39 -14.17 -29.68
C PRO A 79 16.54 -14.97 -30.29
N TYR A 80 17.23 -15.82 -29.51
CA TYR A 80 18.13 -16.80 -30.09
C TYR A 80 17.31 -17.98 -30.63
N ARG A 81 16.54 -17.72 -31.70
CA ARG A 81 15.93 -18.78 -32.51
C ARG A 81 16.98 -19.24 -33.51
N SER A 82 17.62 -20.35 -33.14
CA SER A 82 18.52 -21.18 -33.93
C SER A 82 18.19 -21.17 -35.43
N SER A 83 19.08 -20.56 -36.22
CA SER A 83 19.10 -20.67 -37.67
C SER A 83 19.62 -22.05 -38.05
N ARG A 84 18.87 -22.71 -38.90
CA ARG A 84 19.09 -24.04 -39.46
C ARG A 84 20.22 -24.02 -40.50
#